data_AF-A0A832KHR0-F1
#
_entry.id   AF-A0A832KHR0-F1
#
_cell.length_a   1.000
_cell.length_b   1.000
_cell.length_c   1.000
_cell.angle_alpha   90.00
_cell.angle_beta   90.00
_cell.angle_gamma   90.00
#
_symmetry.space_group_name_H-M   'P 1'
#
loop_
_entity.id
_entity.type
_entity.pdbx_description
1 polymer ?
#
loop_
_entity_poly.entity_id
_entity_poly.type
_entity_poly.pdbx_seq_one_letter_code
_entity_poly.pdbx_strand_id
1 'polypeptide(L)'
;MEPDKHVGSLVETIFSALFSTIFLLLYIKPDLLAIYQRGVAPIPMLSSSSARSLIFGLFFFSLITLAVCIVKLKKKQWSTHLIWASVVSELADALYFAYFMTRWDALDKEFVRYFRGDLATWALIAKAAVLCFLALTVISIADDLYKTYKHKKIA
;
A
#
# COMPACT_ATOMS: atom_id res chain seq x y z
N MET A 1 -23.33 -15.90 18.89
CA MET A 1 -22.20 -15.86 17.93
C MET A 1 -22.61 -14.96 16.79
N GLU A 2 -22.06 -13.75 16.68
CA GLU A 2 -22.40 -12.83 15.58
C GLU A 2 -21.67 -13.28 14.29
N PRO A 3 -22.39 -13.74 13.25
CA PRO A 3 -21.79 -14.18 11.99
C PRO A 3 -21.09 -13.04 11.24
N ASP A 4 -21.49 -11.80 11.48
CA ASP A 4 -21.03 -10.61 10.76
C ASP A 4 -19.54 -10.29 10.99
N LYS A 5 -19.03 -10.55 12.20
CA LYS A 5 -17.63 -10.28 12.57
C LYS A 5 -16.63 -11.18 11.84
N HIS A 6 -17.05 -12.43 11.55
CA HIS A 6 -16.18 -13.40 10.90
C HIS A 6 -16.04 -13.09 9.41
N VAL A 7 -17.13 -12.69 8.76
CA VAL A 7 -17.13 -12.32 7.33
C VAL A 7 -16.26 -11.10 7.09
N GLY A 8 -16.39 -10.05 7.92
CA GLY A 8 -15.54 -8.85 7.80
C GLY A 8 -14.04 -9.14 7.90
N SER A 9 -13.61 -9.93 8.90
CA SER A 9 -12.19 -10.30 9.06
C SER A 9 -11.63 -11.16 7.93
N LEU A 10 -12.49 -11.98 7.32
CA LEU A 10 -12.11 -12.88 6.24
C LEU A 10 -11.92 -12.09 4.94
N VAL A 11 -12.83 -11.15 4.67
CA VAL A 11 -12.73 -10.22 3.53
C VAL A 11 -11.45 -9.37 3.62
N GLU A 12 -11.16 -8.77 4.77
CA GLU A 12 -9.90 -8.01 4.99
C GLU A 12 -8.65 -8.86 4.73
N THR A 13 -8.67 -10.14 5.16
CA THR A 13 -7.56 -11.07 4.94
C THR A 13 -7.40 -11.42 3.46
N ILE A 14 -8.50 -11.65 2.73
CA ILE A 14 -8.47 -11.92 1.28
C ILE A 14 -7.88 -10.72 0.53
N PHE A 15 -8.34 -9.50 0.83
CA PHE A 15 -7.80 -8.29 0.21
C PHE A 15 -6.31 -8.13 0.51
N SER A 16 -5.89 -8.32 1.76
CA SER A 16 -4.47 -8.23 2.14
C SER A 16 -3.60 -9.25 1.42
N ALA A 17 -4.09 -10.49 1.24
CA ALA A 17 -3.39 -11.53 0.49
C ALA A 17 -3.30 -11.20 -1.01
N LEU A 18 -4.37 -10.64 -1.57
CA LEU A 18 -4.42 -10.20 -2.96
C LEU A 18 -3.43 -9.05 -3.20
N PHE A 19 -3.42 -8.03 -2.34
CA PHE A 19 -2.44 -6.94 -2.40
C PHE A 19 -0.99 -7.46 -2.27
N SER A 20 -0.73 -8.35 -1.32
CA SER A 20 0.60 -8.97 -1.16
C SER A 20 1.04 -9.71 -2.43
N THR A 21 0.11 -10.42 -3.07
CA THR A 21 0.37 -11.13 -4.33
C THR A 21 0.65 -10.15 -5.48
N ILE A 22 -0.12 -9.07 -5.58
CA ILE A 22 0.10 -8.01 -6.58
C ILE A 22 1.49 -7.40 -6.40
N PHE A 23 1.87 -7.03 -5.19
CA PHE A 23 3.20 -6.45 -4.93
C PHE A 23 4.33 -7.45 -5.19
N LEU A 24 4.14 -8.74 -4.90
CA LEU A 24 5.08 -9.78 -5.30
C LEU A 24 5.24 -9.86 -6.82
N LEU A 25 4.14 -9.82 -7.58
CA LEU A 25 4.18 -9.85 -9.04
C LEU A 25 4.90 -8.61 -9.60
N LEU A 26 4.60 -7.43 -9.05
CA LEU A 26 5.29 -6.18 -9.39
C LEU A 26 6.78 -6.25 -9.03
N TYR A 27 7.16 -6.93 -7.94
CA TYR A 27 8.55 -7.07 -7.53
C TYR A 27 9.33 -7.95 -8.53
N ILE A 28 8.72 -9.05 -8.97
CA ILE A 28 9.31 -9.98 -9.96
C ILE A 28 9.35 -9.33 -11.36
N LYS A 29 8.31 -8.57 -11.73
CA LYS A 29 8.19 -7.90 -13.02
C LYS A 29 7.89 -6.40 -12.85
N PRO A 30 8.89 -5.58 -12.50
CA PRO A 30 8.70 -4.14 -12.29
C PRO A 30 8.25 -3.41 -13.57
N ASP A 31 8.56 -3.97 -14.74
CA ASP A 31 8.15 -3.45 -16.05
C ASP A 31 6.63 -3.46 -16.26
N LEU A 32 5.84 -4.08 -15.36
CA LEU A 32 4.37 -3.95 -15.34
C LEU A 32 3.93 -2.48 -15.17
N LEU A 33 4.72 -1.65 -14.48
CA LEU A 33 4.50 -0.21 -14.36
C LEU A 33 5.28 0.50 -15.46
N ALA A 34 4.83 0.34 -16.70
CA ALA A 34 5.44 0.94 -17.88
C ALA A 34 4.40 1.48 -18.84
N ILE A 35 4.83 2.35 -19.74
CA ILE A 35 4.05 2.81 -20.88
C ILE A 35 4.22 1.79 -21.99
N TYR A 36 3.12 1.11 -22.32
CA TYR A 36 3.09 0.14 -23.40
C TYR A 36 2.64 0.81 -24.70
N GLN A 37 3.46 0.72 -25.73
CA GLN A 37 3.17 1.24 -27.07
C GLN A 37 3.24 0.12 -28.10
N ARG A 38 2.43 0.22 -29.15
CA ARG A 38 2.37 -0.81 -30.18
C ARG A 38 3.68 -0.81 -31.00
N GLY A 39 4.41 -1.92 -30.97
CA GLY A 39 5.64 -2.11 -31.76
C GLY A 39 6.90 -1.49 -31.16
N VAL A 40 6.87 -1.04 -29.90
CA VAL A 40 8.02 -0.43 -29.20
C VAL A 40 8.21 -1.12 -27.86
N ALA A 41 9.45 -1.16 -27.37
CA ALA A 41 9.75 -1.65 -26.02
C ALA A 41 9.00 -0.80 -24.95
N PRO A 42 8.54 -1.40 -23.84
CA PRO A 42 7.86 -0.68 -22.78
C PRO A 42 8.78 0.34 -22.12
N ILE A 43 8.27 1.55 -21.86
CA ILE A 43 9.02 2.61 -21.16
C ILE A 43 8.71 2.52 -19.66
N PRO A 44 9.63 2.03 -18.82
CA PRO A 44 9.35 1.83 -17.40
C PRO A 44 9.15 3.16 -16.67
N MET A 45 8.25 3.19 -15.68
CA MET A 45 7.99 4.37 -14.86
C MET A 45 9.17 4.74 -13.96
N LEU A 46 9.84 3.72 -13.43
CA LEU A 46 10.92 3.86 -12.46
C LEU A 46 12.20 3.29 -13.05
N SER A 47 13.33 3.94 -12.70
CA SER A 47 14.65 3.37 -12.91
C SER A 47 14.75 1.99 -12.24
N SER A 48 15.41 1.03 -12.89
CA SER A 48 15.39 -0.39 -12.51
C SER A 48 15.83 -0.66 -11.06
N SER A 49 16.79 0.10 -10.54
CA SER A 49 17.25 0.02 -9.15
C SER A 49 16.22 0.54 -8.16
N SER A 50 15.62 1.70 -8.46
CA SER A 50 14.66 2.36 -7.58
C SER A 50 13.32 1.61 -7.56
N ALA A 51 12.88 1.09 -8.72
CA ALA A 51 11.66 0.30 -8.86
C ALA A 51 11.64 -0.88 -7.90
N ARG A 52 12.73 -1.66 -7.86
CA ARG A 52 12.84 -2.83 -6.97
C ARG A 52 12.79 -2.45 -5.50
N SER A 53 13.47 -1.37 -5.10
CA SER A 53 13.44 -0.90 -3.71
C SER A 53 12.03 -0.46 -3.29
N LEU A 54 11.33 0.34 -4.09
CA LEU A 54 9.96 0.74 -3.79
C LEU A 54 9.06 -0.47 -3.62
N ILE A 55 9.04 -1.34 -4.63
CA ILE A 55 8.10 -2.45 -4.66
C ILE A 55 8.43 -3.46 -3.55
N PHE A 56 9.72 -3.67 -3.23
CA PHE A 56 10.12 -4.48 -2.09
C PHE A 56 9.58 -3.93 -0.77
N GLY A 57 9.68 -2.62 -0.53
CA GLY A 57 9.16 -2.01 0.69
C GLY A 57 7.64 -2.15 0.80
N LEU A 58 6.90 -1.84 -0.27
CA LEU A 58 5.45 -2.03 -0.33
C LEU A 58 5.06 -3.51 -0.11
N PHE A 59 5.81 -4.43 -0.73
CA PHE A 59 5.61 -5.87 -0.52
C PHE A 59 5.84 -6.25 0.95
N PHE A 60 6.94 -5.78 1.55
CA PHE A 60 7.26 -6.04 2.95
C PHE A 60 6.18 -5.54 3.91
N PHE A 61 5.69 -4.30 3.74
CA PHE A 61 4.60 -3.78 4.55
C PHE A 61 3.29 -4.54 4.31
N SER A 62 2.99 -4.92 3.07
CA SER A 62 1.80 -5.74 2.78
C SER A 62 1.82 -7.11 3.47
N LEU A 63 3.01 -7.73 3.64
CA LEU A 63 3.18 -8.96 4.40
C LEU A 63 2.94 -8.74 5.90
N ILE A 64 3.37 -7.61 6.46
CA ILE A 64 3.10 -7.26 7.86
C ILE A 64 1.59 -7.10 8.06
N THR A 65 0.92 -6.37 7.18
CA THR A 65 -0.55 -6.20 7.22
C THR A 65 -1.27 -7.55 7.13
N LEU A 66 -0.84 -8.42 6.20
CA LEU A 66 -1.38 -9.77 6.08
C LEU A 66 -1.17 -10.58 7.37
N ALA A 67 0.00 -10.49 8.00
CA ALA A 67 0.27 -11.16 9.26
C ALA A 67 -0.66 -10.66 10.39
N VAL A 68 -0.89 -9.35 10.48
CA VAL A 68 -1.84 -8.75 11.43
C VAL A 68 -3.26 -9.28 11.17
N CYS A 69 -3.73 -9.31 9.91
CA CYS A 69 -5.03 -9.86 9.53
C CYS A 69 -5.17 -11.34 9.91
N ILE A 70 -4.14 -12.17 9.67
CA ILE A 70 -4.15 -13.59 10.04
C ILE A 70 -4.24 -13.76 11.57
N VAL A 71 -3.48 -12.97 12.34
CA VAL A 71 -3.54 -13.02 13.80
C VAL A 71 -4.92 -12.59 14.30
N LYS A 72 -5.51 -11.55 13.70
CA LYS A 72 -6.89 -11.10 13.98
C LYS A 72 -7.89 -12.21 13.70
N LEU A 73 -7.80 -12.87 12.55
CA LEU A 73 -8.70 -13.96 12.15
C LEU A 73 -8.60 -15.15 13.13
N LYS A 74 -7.40 -15.47 13.61
CA LYS A 74 -7.19 -16.53 14.62
C LYS A 74 -7.72 -16.16 16.00
N LYS A 75 -7.46 -14.94 16.47
CA LYS A 75 -7.82 -14.51 17.84
C LYS A 75 -9.26 -14.00 17.97
N LYS A 76 -9.91 -13.64 16.86
CA LYS A 76 -11.27 -13.07 16.79
C LYS A 76 -11.50 -11.85 17.69
N GLN A 77 -10.43 -11.21 18.14
CA GLN A 77 -10.44 -10.09 19.07
C GLN A 77 -9.34 -9.09 18.71
N TRP A 78 -9.63 -7.81 18.90
CA TRP A 78 -8.65 -6.74 18.81
C TRP A 78 -7.95 -6.55 20.15
N SER A 79 -6.66 -6.90 20.22
CA SER A 79 -5.83 -6.54 21.37
C SER A 79 -5.18 -5.18 21.15
N THR A 80 -4.91 -4.46 22.24
CA THR A 80 -4.22 -3.15 22.18
C THR A 80 -2.89 -3.24 21.43
N HIS A 81 -2.12 -4.31 21.63
CA HIS A 81 -0.87 -4.52 20.91
C HIS A 81 -1.05 -4.76 19.40
N LEU A 82 -2.10 -5.49 19.00
CA LEU A 82 -2.36 -5.77 17.58
C LEU A 82 -2.75 -4.49 16.82
N ILE A 83 -3.49 -3.59 17.47
CA ILE A 83 -3.86 -2.30 16.90
C ILE A 83 -2.63 -1.42 16.71
N TRP A 84 -1.80 -1.30 17.74
CA TRP A 84 -0.56 -0.52 17.61
C TRP A 84 0.34 -1.08 16.51
N ALA A 85 0.43 -2.41 16.36
CA ALA A 85 1.14 -3.03 15.25
C ALA A 85 0.51 -2.67 13.88
N SER A 86 -0.82 -2.71 13.77
CA SER A 86 -1.56 -2.31 12.55
C SER A 86 -1.27 -0.84 12.20
N VAL A 87 -1.53 0.07 13.15
CA VAL A 87 -1.38 1.52 12.97
C VAL A 87 0.06 1.90 12.63
N VAL A 88 1.05 1.32 13.34
CA VAL A 88 2.47 1.59 13.05
C VAL A 88 2.85 1.06 11.66
N SER A 89 2.35 -0.11 11.27
CA SER A 89 2.61 -0.68 9.95
C SER A 89 2.01 0.18 8.84
N GLU A 90 0.75 0.60 8.98
CA GLU A 90 0.07 1.45 7.99
C GLU A 90 0.73 2.84 7.88
N LEU A 91 1.12 3.44 8.99
CA LEU A 91 1.85 4.71 8.99
C LEU A 91 3.24 4.55 8.35
N ALA A 92 3.96 3.47 8.66
CA ALA A 92 5.27 3.21 8.08
C ALA A 92 5.18 2.98 6.57
N ASP A 93 4.18 2.24 6.09
CA ASP A 93 3.91 2.03 4.67
C ASP A 93 3.59 3.36 3.96
N ALA A 94 2.71 4.18 4.55
CA ALA A 94 2.34 5.48 3.99
C ALA A 94 3.51 6.46 3.94
N LEU A 95 4.33 6.51 5.00
CA LEU A 95 5.54 7.33 5.02
C LEU A 95 6.59 6.83 4.02
N TYR A 96 6.73 5.50 3.87
CA TYR A 96 7.62 4.90 2.90
C TYR A 96 7.19 5.24 1.47
N PHE A 97 5.90 5.10 1.16
CA PHE A 97 5.33 5.48 -0.13
C PHE A 97 5.53 6.98 -0.41
N ALA A 98 5.24 7.84 0.57
CA ALA A 98 5.42 9.29 0.44
C ALA A 98 6.89 9.67 0.18
N TYR A 99 7.83 9.08 0.92
CA TYR A 99 9.25 9.29 0.73
C TYR A 99 9.70 8.90 -0.68
N PHE A 100 9.24 7.76 -1.18
CA PHE A 100 9.66 7.29 -2.49
C PHE A 100 9.00 8.08 -3.64
N MET A 101 7.72 8.39 -3.54
CA MET A 101 7.01 9.17 -4.57
C MET A 101 7.52 10.62 -4.70
N THR A 102 8.20 11.13 -3.68
CA THR A 102 8.83 12.46 -3.70
C THR A 102 10.27 12.44 -4.19
N ARG A 103 10.86 11.26 -4.45
CA ARG A 103 12.18 11.10 -5.07
C ARG A 103 12.10 11.15 -6.60
N TRP A 104 12.31 12.35 -7.14
CA TRP A 104 12.33 12.58 -8.59
C TRP A 104 13.48 11.87 -9.31
N ASP A 105 14.56 11.58 -8.60
CA ASP A 105 15.72 10.83 -9.10
C ASP A 105 15.41 9.36 -9.38
N ALA A 106 14.33 8.82 -8.81
CA ALA A 106 13.90 7.45 -9.02
C ALA A 106 13.19 7.22 -10.37
N LEU A 107 12.69 8.27 -11.01
CA LEU A 107 11.88 8.19 -12.22
C LEU A 107 12.74 8.02 -13.47
N ASP A 108 12.22 7.27 -14.43
CA ASP A 108 12.85 7.19 -15.74
C ASP A 108 12.65 8.50 -16.52
N LYS A 109 13.73 8.99 -17.13
CA LYS A 109 13.72 10.27 -17.87
C LYS A 109 12.88 10.18 -19.15
N GLU A 110 12.83 9.02 -19.80
CA GLU A 110 12.00 8.79 -20.98
C GLU A 110 10.51 8.74 -20.61
N PHE A 111 10.18 8.16 -19.45
CA PHE A 111 8.83 8.16 -18.93
C PHE A 111 8.30 9.58 -18.68
N VAL A 112 9.10 10.43 -18.02
CA VAL A 112 8.73 11.83 -17.77
C VAL A 112 8.57 12.62 -19.07
N ARG A 113 9.43 12.34 -20.07
CA ARG A 113 9.34 12.98 -21.40
C ARG A 113 8.08 12.59 -22.17
N TYR A 114 7.56 11.38 -22.01
CA TYR A 114 6.35 10.93 -22.69
C TYR A 114 5.13 11.82 -22.36
N PHE A 115 5.04 12.34 -21.14
CA PHE A 115 3.94 13.21 -20.72
C PHE A 115 4.04 14.67 -21.20
N ARG A 116 4.87 14.96 -22.21
CA ARG A 116 5.02 16.29 -22.86
C ARG A 116 5.28 17.45 -21.88
N GLY A 117 6.04 17.19 -20.82
CA GLY A 117 6.79 18.19 -20.05
C GLY A 117 5.97 19.04 -19.07
N ASP A 118 6.00 18.64 -17.80
CA ASP A 118 6.74 19.36 -16.76
C ASP A 118 6.92 18.38 -15.58
N LEU A 119 8.07 18.42 -14.92
CA LEU A 119 8.25 17.83 -13.59
C LEU A 119 7.14 18.30 -12.65
N ALA A 120 6.60 19.52 -12.86
CA ALA A 120 5.46 20.05 -12.13
C ALA A 120 4.18 19.21 -12.28
N THR A 121 3.83 18.74 -13.48
CA THR A 121 2.62 17.93 -13.70
C THR A 121 2.77 16.55 -13.05
N TRP A 122 3.93 15.92 -13.24
CA TRP A 122 4.23 14.68 -12.53
C TRP A 122 4.23 14.89 -11.01
N ALA A 123 4.76 16.02 -10.54
CA ALA A 123 4.75 16.36 -9.14
C ALA A 123 3.36 16.58 -8.56
N LEU A 124 2.45 17.15 -9.33
CA LEU A 124 1.05 17.28 -8.96
C LEU A 124 0.41 15.89 -8.79
N ILE A 125 0.61 14.99 -9.75
CA ILE A 125 0.07 13.61 -9.72
C ILE A 125 0.64 12.85 -8.52
N ALA A 126 1.95 12.91 -8.31
CA ALA A 126 2.61 12.24 -7.19
C ALA A 126 2.10 12.78 -5.84
N LYS A 127 1.99 14.11 -5.68
CA LYS A 127 1.43 14.72 -4.46
C LYS A 127 -0.02 14.32 -4.23
N ALA A 128 -0.84 14.31 -5.27
CA ALA A 128 -2.23 13.88 -5.18
C ALA A 128 -2.33 12.40 -4.77
N ALA A 129 -1.50 11.53 -5.36
CA ALA A 129 -1.45 10.11 -4.98
C ALA A 129 -1.03 9.93 -3.52
N VAL A 130 0.00 10.63 -3.05
CA VAL A 130 0.45 10.60 -1.65
C VAL A 130 -0.65 11.11 -0.70
N LEU A 131 -1.33 12.20 -1.05
CA LEU A 131 -2.41 12.75 -0.24
C LEU A 131 -3.60 11.79 -0.15
N CYS A 132 -3.99 11.17 -1.26
CA CYS A 132 -5.03 10.13 -1.29
C CYS A 132 -4.62 8.93 -0.43
N PHE A 133 -3.38 8.47 -0.55
CA PHE A 133 -2.88 7.32 0.24
C PHE A 133 -2.90 7.64 1.74
N LEU A 134 -2.39 8.81 2.14
CA LEU A 134 -2.44 9.26 3.53
C LEU A 134 -3.86 9.39 4.07
N ALA A 135 -4.79 9.92 3.27
CA ALA A 135 -6.20 10.02 3.66
C ALA A 135 -6.81 8.63 3.89
N LEU A 136 -6.56 7.68 2.99
CA LEU A 136 -7.01 6.29 3.14
C LEU A 136 -6.39 5.63 4.38
N THR A 137 -5.10 5.86 4.66
CA THR A 137 -4.44 5.39 5.87
C THR A 137 -5.10 5.95 7.13
N VAL A 138 -5.39 7.25 7.18
CA VAL A 138 -6.07 7.86 8.34
C VAL A 138 -7.48 7.27 8.54
N ILE A 139 -8.21 7.04 7.45
CA ILE A 139 -9.53 6.39 7.50
C ILE A 139 -9.42 4.95 8.04
N SER A 140 -8.42 4.19 7.57
CA SER A 140 -8.15 2.82 8.03
C SER A 140 -7.82 2.77 9.53
N ILE A 141 -6.90 3.62 9.98
CA ILE A 141 -6.54 3.77 11.41
C ILE A 141 -7.77 4.15 12.25
N ALA A 142 -8.60 5.07 11.77
CA ALA A 142 -9.81 5.48 12.48
C ALA A 142 -10.82 4.34 12.61
N ASP A 143 -10.99 3.53 11.56
CA ASP A 143 -11.84 2.34 11.58
C ASP A 143 -11.32 1.27 12.55
N ASP A 144 -10.01 1.01 12.55
CA ASP A 144 -9.35 0.07 13.49
C ASP A 144 -9.52 0.51 14.95
N LEU A 145 -9.35 1.81 15.23
CA LEU A 145 -9.59 2.40 16.55
C LEU A 145 -11.07 2.28 16.93
N TYR A 146 -11.99 2.64 16.04
CA TYR A 146 -13.43 2.56 16.29
C TYR A 146 -13.89 1.13 16.60
N LYS A 147 -13.46 0.14 15.79
CA LYS A 147 -13.73 -1.29 16.02
C LYS A 147 -13.30 -1.72 17.42
N THR A 148 -12.18 -1.20 17.90
CA THR A 148 -11.66 -1.50 19.24
C THR A 148 -12.48 -0.86 20.34
N TYR A 149 -12.77 0.43 20.25
CA TYR A 149 -13.57 1.14 21.27
C TYR A 149 -14.96 0.51 21.40
N LYS A 150 -15.59 0.12 20.29
CA LYS A 150 -16.88 -0.59 20.31
C LYS A 150 -16.77 -1.96 20.98
N HIS A 151 -15.69 -2.71 20.75
CA HIS A 151 -15.49 -4.02 21.40
C HIS A 151 -15.18 -3.90 22.90
N LYS A 152 -14.43 -2.88 23.34
CA LYS A 152 -14.18 -2.62 24.76
C LYS A 152 -15.42 -2.16 25.52
N LYS A 153 -16.40 -1.53 24.86
CA LYS A 153 -17.63 -1.04 25.49
C LYS A 153 -18.69 -2.14 25.72
N ILE A 154 -18.50 -3.32 25.12
CA ILE A 154 -19.40 -4.49 25.22
C ILE A 154 -18.79 -5.60 26.10
N ALA A 155 -17.56 -5.42 26.59
CA ALA A 155 -16.91 -6.29 27.58
C ALA A 155 -17.04 -5.65 28.97
#